data_AF-A0A929X733-F1
#
_entry.id   AF-A0A929X733-F1
#
_cell.length_a   1.000
_cell.length_b   1.000
_cell.length_c   1.000
_cell.angle_alpha   90.00
_cell.angle_beta   90.00
_cell.angle_gamma   90.00
#
_symmetry.space_group_name_H-M   'P 1'
#
loop_
_entity.id
_entity.type
_entity.pdbx_description
1 polymer ?
#
loop_
_entity_poly.entity_id
_entity_poly.type
_entity_poly.pdbx_seq_one_letter_code
_entity_poly.pdbx_strand_id
1 'polypeptide(L)'
;MKKLFSIFVFCCMLFAEDADSAKNSSPSNLNIEIQDSKLKAYYGEIAKKLEDLWLKQDATANDSAMIEVAFGADGRVADYKIIEPGRDIKFNQKLNDFLKGLSEQNFSKSPDNKPHELSMRLSEIAKTN
;
A
#
# COMPACT_ATOMS: atom_id res chain seq x y z
N MET A 1 21.87 29.35 30.65
CA MET A 1 22.00 28.98 29.24
C MET A 1 20.61 28.99 28.60
N LYS A 2 20.47 29.85 27.58
CA LYS A 2 19.51 29.89 26.46
C LYS A 2 18.30 28.94 26.49
N LYS A 3 17.06 29.47 26.56
CA LYS A 3 16.13 29.85 25.44
C LYS A 3 15.15 28.69 25.15
N LEU A 4 13.84 28.83 24.93
CA LEU A 4 12.90 29.95 24.81
C LEU A 4 11.47 29.38 24.97
N PHE A 5 10.62 30.14 25.64
CA PHE A 5 9.16 30.07 25.58
C PHE A 5 8.64 30.42 24.17
N SER A 6 7.45 29.90 23.82
CA SER A 6 6.28 30.69 23.39
C SER A 6 5.37 29.81 22.54
N ILE A 7 4.20 29.42 23.06
CA ILE A 7 2.93 30.19 23.09
C ILE A 7 2.30 30.25 21.70
N PHE A 8 1.25 29.44 21.57
CA PHE A 8 0.19 29.54 20.59
C PHE A 8 -0.36 30.98 20.55
N VAL A 9 -0.34 31.59 19.38
CA VAL A 9 -1.19 32.74 19.07
C VAL A 9 -1.91 32.44 17.76
N PHE A 10 -3.18 32.07 17.93
CA PHE A 10 -4.21 32.22 16.94
C PHE A 10 -4.27 33.70 16.53
N CYS A 11 -4.09 33.99 15.25
CA CYS A 11 -4.44 35.29 14.70
C CYS A 11 -5.23 35.06 13.40
N CYS A 12 -6.55 35.09 13.55
CA CYS A 12 -7.48 35.23 12.45
C CYS A 12 -7.38 36.67 11.90
N MET A 13 -6.85 36.81 10.70
CA MET A 13 -7.30 37.80 9.72
C MET A 13 -7.70 36.93 8.51
N LEU A 14 -8.97 36.58 8.30
CA LEU A 14 -10.05 37.48 7.89
C LEU A 14 -9.63 38.31 6.67
N PHE A 15 -9.34 37.60 5.57
CA PHE A 15 -9.48 38.15 4.23
C PHE A 15 -10.91 37.89 3.77
N ALA A 16 -11.71 38.95 3.81
CA ALA A 16 -12.81 39.09 2.88
C ALA A 16 -12.20 39.61 1.58
N GLU A 17 -12.30 38.86 0.50
CA GLU A 17 -12.36 39.46 -0.83
C GLU A 17 -13.11 38.52 -1.78
N ASP A 18 -13.88 39.18 -2.62
CA ASP A 18 -15.01 38.75 -3.41
C ASP A 18 -14.73 37.65 -4.44
N ALA A 19 -15.86 37.11 -4.91
CA ALA A 19 -16.06 36.42 -6.17
C ALA A 19 -14.90 36.49 -7.18
N ASP A 20 -14.30 35.34 -7.47
CA ASP A 20 -14.29 34.89 -8.86
C ASP A 20 -14.12 33.38 -8.98
N SER A 21 -15.12 32.78 -9.62
CA SER A 21 -15.10 31.41 -10.11
C SER A 21 -14.12 31.34 -11.30
N ALA A 22 -12.82 31.32 -11.02
CA ALA A 22 -11.79 31.12 -12.03
C ALA A 22 -10.87 29.95 -11.64
N LYS A 23 -11.06 28.84 -12.35
CA LYS A 23 -10.17 27.67 -12.51
C LYS A 23 -8.75 27.89 -11.95
N ASN A 24 -8.50 27.50 -10.71
CA ASN A 24 -7.15 27.46 -10.14
C ASN A 24 -6.55 26.06 -10.22
N SER A 25 -6.50 25.48 -11.43
CA SER A 25 -5.60 24.35 -11.70
C SER A 25 -4.16 24.88 -11.72
N SER A 26 -3.66 25.28 -10.55
CA SER A 26 -2.27 25.69 -10.39
C SER A 26 -1.38 24.48 -10.77
N PRO A 27 -0.26 24.66 -11.50
CA PRO A 27 0.58 23.55 -11.95
C PRO A 27 1.04 22.63 -10.82
N SER A 28 1.16 23.16 -9.60
CA SER A 28 1.47 22.41 -8.39
C SER A 28 0.35 21.42 -8.02
N ASN A 29 -0.91 21.79 -8.17
CA ASN A 29 -2.07 20.96 -7.82
C ASN A 29 -2.28 19.83 -8.84
N LEU A 30 -2.11 20.12 -10.13
CA LEU A 30 -2.12 19.11 -11.21
C LEU A 30 -1.03 18.06 -11.02
N ASN A 31 0.19 18.48 -10.64
CA ASN A 31 1.28 17.55 -10.39
C ASN A 31 1.01 16.65 -9.18
N ILE A 32 0.38 17.16 -8.12
CA ILE A 32 -0.02 16.36 -6.95
C ILE A 32 -1.06 15.31 -7.37
N GLU A 33 -2.11 15.71 -8.08
CA GLU A 33 -3.17 14.81 -8.55
C GLU A 33 -2.64 13.71 -9.49
N ILE A 34 -1.70 14.04 -10.37
CA ILE A 34 -1.02 13.07 -11.25
C ILE A 34 -0.17 12.09 -10.44
N GLN A 35 0.51 12.53 -9.39
CA GLN A 35 1.32 11.64 -8.56
C GLN A 35 0.44 10.70 -7.72
N ASP A 36 -0.64 11.22 -7.14
CA ASP A 36 -1.59 10.42 -6.35
C ASP A 36 -2.28 9.35 -7.22
N SER A 37 -2.68 9.69 -8.44
CA SER A 37 -3.25 8.72 -9.38
C SER A 37 -2.25 7.64 -9.80
N LYS A 38 -0.98 7.99 -10.01
CA LYS A 38 0.09 7.02 -10.30
C LYS A 38 0.35 6.08 -9.12
N LEU A 39 0.41 6.60 -7.90
CA LEU A 39 0.57 5.77 -6.70
C LEU A 39 -0.62 4.82 -6.52
N LYS A 40 -1.85 5.30 -6.71
CA LYS A 40 -3.05 4.45 -6.66
C LYS A 40 -3.00 3.32 -7.68
N ALA A 41 -2.61 3.63 -8.92
CA ALA A 41 -2.46 2.62 -9.97
C ALA A 41 -1.37 1.60 -9.63
N TYR A 42 -0.23 2.05 -9.11
CA TYR A 42 0.87 1.22 -8.65
C TYR A 42 0.45 0.23 -7.56
N TYR A 43 -0.23 0.70 -6.51
CA TYR A 43 -0.73 -0.19 -5.45
C TYR A 43 -1.75 -1.20 -5.97
N GLY A 44 -2.64 -0.78 -6.88
CA GLY A 44 -3.60 -1.67 -7.52
C GLY A 44 -2.94 -2.78 -8.34
N GLU A 45 -1.87 -2.45 -9.08
CA GLU A 45 -1.12 -3.42 -9.87
C GLU A 45 -0.39 -4.44 -8.99
N ILE A 46 0.27 -3.98 -7.93
CA ILE A 46 0.96 -4.87 -6.97
C ILE A 46 -0.04 -5.78 -6.26
N ALA A 47 -1.14 -5.24 -5.76
CA ALA A 47 -2.17 -6.01 -5.06
C ALA A 47 -2.74 -7.10 -5.97
N LYS A 48 -3.08 -6.76 -7.22
CA LYS A 48 -3.57 -7.71 -8.20
C LYS A 48 -2.54 -8.80 -8.50
N LYS A 49 -1.27 -8.43 -8.67
CA LYS A 49 -0.21 -9.40 -8.92
C LYS A 49 0.01 -10.35 -7.74
N LEU A 50 -0.03 -9.85 -6.51
CA LEU A 50 0.04 -10.69 -5.31
C LEU A 50 -1.14 -11.68 -5.25
N GLU A 51 -2.36 -11.20 -5.52
CA GLU A 51 -3.55 -12.03 -5.59
C GLU A 51 -3.43 -13.11 -6.69
N ASP A 52 -3.01 -12.74 -7.89
CA ASP A 52 -2.80 -13.68 -9.00
C ASP A 52 -1.75 -14.75 -8.66
N LEU A 53 -0.68 -14.39 -7.96
CA LEU A 53 0.34 -15.34 -7.51
C LEU A 53 -0.19 -16.26 -6.39
N TRP A 54 -1.01 -15.73 -5.49
CA TRP A 54 -1.63 -16.50 -4.42
C TRP A 54 -2.64 -17.52 -4.96
N LEU A 55 -3.50 -17.10 -5.90
CA LEU A 55 -4.54 -17.94 -6.50
C LEU A 55 -3.98 -19.05 -7.41
N LYS A 56 -2.73 -18.94 -7.86
CA LYS A 56 -2.03 -20.02 -8.59
C LYS A 56 -1.62 -21.18 -7.68
N GLN A 57 -1.55 -20.95 -6.36
CA GLN A 57 -1.24 -21.99 -5.41
C GLN A 57 -2.46 -22.89 -5.20
N ASP A 58 -2.25 -24.20 -5.03
CA ASP A 58 -3.33 -25.13 -4.80
C ASP A 58 -4.10 -24.78 -3.52
N ALA A 59 -5.43 -24.85 -3.61
CA ALA A 59 -6.29 -24.62 -2.46
C ALA A 59 -6.17 -25.77 -1.45
N THR A 60 -5.88 -25.44 -0.19
CA THR A 60 -5.72 -26.34 0.96
C THR A 60 -6.82 -26.20 2.03
N ALA A 61 -7.49 -25.05 2.16
CA ALA A 61 -8.48 -24.73 3.20
C ALA A 61 -9.38 -23.50 2.87
N ASN A 62 -10.51 -23.38 3.57
CA ASN A 62 -11.34 -22.17 3.54
C ASN A 62 -10.89 -21.20 4.63
N ASP A 63 -9.95 -20.31 4.31
CA ASP A 63 -9.39 -19.40 5.31
C ASP A 63 -8.83 -18.10 4.74
N SER A 64 -8.42 -17.19 5.62
CA SER A 64 -7.78 -15.94 5.22
C SER A 64 -6.74 -15.47 6.23
N ALA A 65 -5.77 -14.68 5.76
CA ALA A 65 -4.80 -13.98 6.60
C ALA A 65 -4.61 -12.54 6.14
N MET A 66 -4.29 -11.65 7.08
CA MET A 66 -3.82 -10.29 6.79
C MET A 66 -2.29 -10.31 6.75
N ILE A 67 -1.72 -9.83 5.65
CA ILE A 67 -0.27 -9.69 5.48
C ILE A 67 0.09 -8.24 5.19
N GLU A 68 1.35 -7.91 5.40
CA GLU A 68 1.97 -6.71 4.85
C GLU A 68 3.28 -7.09 4.16
N VAL A 69 3.51 -6.51 2.99
CA VAL A 69 4.71 -6.74 2.18
C VAL A 69 5.38 -5.40 1.92
N ALA A 70 6.67 -5.32 2.20
CA ALA A 70 7.50 -4.15 1.92
C ALA A 70 8.19 -4.32 0.57
N PHE A 71 8.04 -3.33 -0.30
CA PHE A 71 8.62 -3.26 -1.64
C PHE A 71 9.70 -2.20 -1.69
N GLY A 72 10.86 -2.56 -2.21
CA GLY A 72 11.91 -1.61 -2.59
C GLY A 72 11.48 -0.74 -3.77
N ALA A 73 12.13 0.42 -3.92
CA ALA A 73 11.89 1.32 -5.05
C ALA A 73 12.15 0.65 -6.41
N ASP A 74 13.02 -0.36 -6.44
CA ASP A 74 13.38 -1.17 -7.61
C ASP A 74 12.35 -2.26 -7.97
N GLY A 75 11.28 -2.40 -7.20
CA GLY A 75 10.24 -3.41 -7.39
C GLY A 75 10.57 -4.78 -6.81
N ARG A 76 11.64 -4.90 -6.00
CA ARG A 76 11.94 -6.13 -5.25
C ARG A 76 11.22 -6.15 -3.92
N VAL A 77 10.90 -7.34 -3.42
CA VAL A 77 10.38 -7.49 -2.05
C VAL A 77 11.55 -7.35 -1.08
N ALA A 78 11.43 -6.39 -0.17
CA ALA A 78 12.43 -6.11 0.86
C ALA A 78 12.15 -6.89 2.15
N ASP A 79 10.89 -7.02 2.54
CA ASP A 79 10.46 -7.74 3.74
C ASP A 79 8.95 -8.10 3.67
N TYR A 80 8.48 -8.93 4.60
CA TYR A 80 7.07 -9.22 4.79
C TYR A 80 6.74 -9.59 6.24
N LYS A 81 5.48 -9.37 6.64
CA LYS A 81 4.95 -9.83 7.93
C LYS A 81 3.52 -10.37 7.80
N ILE A 82 3.20 -11.36 8.63
CA ILE A 82 1.82 -11.83 8.82
C ILE A 82 1.26 -11.03 10.01
N ILE A 83 0.27 -10.17 9.73
CA ILE A 83 -0.39 -9.34 10.75
C ILE A 83 -1.42 -10.17 11.51
N GLU A 84 -2.22 -10.92 10.77
CA GLU A 84 -3.27 -11.80 11.29
C GLU A 84 -3.15 -13.14 10.56
N PRO A 85 -2.69 -14.21 11.23
CA PRO A 85 -2.62 -15.53 10.61
C PRO A 85 -4.03 -16.11 10.40
N GLY A 86 -4.13 -17.07 9.49
CA GLY A 86 -5.32 -17.91 9.38
C GLY A 86 -5.50 -18.81 10.60
N ARG A 87 -6.65 -19.45 10.69
CA ARG A 87 -6.99 -20.46 11.70
C ARG A 87 -6.43 -21.83 11.33
N ASP A 88 -6.34 -22.15 10.03
CA ASP A 88 -5.88 -23.44 9.54
C ASP A 88 -4.35 -23.52 9.43
N ILE A 89 -3.80 -24.63 9.91
CA ILE A 89 -2.35 -24.83 9.99
C ILE A 89 -1.76 -25.05 8.59
N LYS A 90 -2.44 -25.78 7.70
CA LYS A 90 -1.95 -26.04 6.33
C LYS A 90 -2.00 -24.75 5.50
N PHE A 91 -3.06 -23.97 5.65
CA PHE A 91 -3.15 -22.62 5.07
C PHE A 91 -1.96 -21.75 5.51
N ASN A 92 -1.66 -21.72 6.82
CA ASN A 92 -0.56 -20.91 7.35
C ASN A 92 0.83 -21.41 6.89
N GLN A 93 1.01 -22.71 6.72
CA GLN A 93 2.25 -23.27 6.14
C GLN A 93 2.42 -22.82 4.69
N LYS A 94 1.38 -23.00 3.88
CA LYS A 94 1.33 -22.52 2.49
C LYS A 94 1.57 -21.02 2.39
N LEU A 95 0.96 -20.22 3.27
CA LEU A 95 1.14 -18.77 3.33
C LEU A 95 2.62 -18.41 3.58
N ASN A 96 3.27 -19.08 4.53
CA ASN A 96 4.69 -18.83 4.81
C ASN A 96 5.58 -19.18 3.60
N ASP A 97 5.31 -20.28 2.91
CA ASP A 97 6.09 -20.69 1.74
C ASP A 97 5.87 -19.72 0.57
N PHE A 98 4.62 -19.30 0.36
CA PHE A 98 4.28 -18.24 -0.60
C PHE A 98 5.06 -16.95 -0.33
N LEU A 99 5.05 -16.46 0.91
CA LEU A 99 5.73 -15.21 1.28
C LEU A 99 7.25 -15.29 1.08
N LYS A 100 7.88 -16.42 1.43
CA LYS A 100 9.32 -16.65 1.15
C LYS A 100 9.63 -16.60 -0.35
N GLY A 101 8.75 -17.18 -1.17
CA GLY A 101 8.88 -17.21 -2.63
C GLY A 101 8.68 -15.85 -3.31
N LEU A 102 8.16 -14.83 -2.61
CA LEU A 102 7.98 -13.49 -3.19
C LEU A 102 9.30 -12.81 -3.57
N SER A 103 10.41 -13.16 -2.91
CA SER A 103 11.74 -12.64 -3.22
C SER A 103 12.21 -12.97 -4.65
N GLU A 104 11.68 -14.05 -5.24
CA GLU A 104 11.98 -14.48 -6.60
C GLU A 104 11.16 -13.71 -7.65
N GLN A 105 10.12 -13.00 -7.22
CA GLN A 105 9.23 -12.25 -8.09
C GLN A 105 9.80 -10.85 -8.37
N ASN A 106 9.41 -10.30 -9.52
CA ASN A 106 9.67 -8.90 -9.87
C ASN A 106 8.36 -8.12 -9.85
N PHE A 107 8.22 -7.08 -9.04
CA PHE A 107 7.08 -6.18 -9.09
C PHE A 107 7.41 -4.93 -9.89
N SER A 108 6.38 -4.14 -10.21
CA SER A 108 6.60 -2.85 -10.84
C SER A 108 7.39 -1.93 -9.92
N LYS A 109 8.22 -1.08 -10.54
CA LYS A 109 9.01 -0.09 -9.82
C LYS A 109 8.11 0.99 -9.25
N SER A 110 8.55 1.54 -8.13
CA SER A 110 7.83 2.62 -7.49
C SER A 110 7.81 3.89 -8.37
N PRO A 111 6.64 4.54 -8.57
CA PRO A 111 6.55 5.72 -9.42
C PRO A 111 7.21 6.97 -8.82
N ASP A 112 7.43 6.99 -7.50
CA ASP A 112 8.10 8.08 -6.78
C ASP A 112 9.54 7.73 -6.35
N ASN A 113 10.04 6.56 -6.79
CA ASN A 113 11.36 6.04 -6.48
C ASN A 113 11.63 5.88 -4.96
N LYS A 114 10.58 5.63 -4.17
CA LYS A 114 10.65 5.31 -2.75
C LYS A 114 10.15 3.88 -2.47
N PRO A 115 10.59 3.26 -1.35
CA PRO A 115 9.99 2.03 -0.89
C PRO A 115 8.54 2.24 -0.43
N HIS A 116 7.72 1.20 -0.52
CA HIS A 116 6.30 1.21 -0.17
C HIS A 116 5.91 -0.06 0.57
N GLU A 117 4.92 0.05 1.44
CA GLU A 117 4.34 -1.08 2.18
C GLU A 117 2.89 -1.28 1.73
N LEU A 118 2.50 -2.52 1.47
CA LEU A 118 1.13 -2.88 1.14
C LEU A 118 0.61 -3.89 2.14
N SER A 119 -0.43 -3.52 2.87
CA SER A 119 -1.24 -4.45 3.67
C SER A 119 -2.42 -4.96 2.84
N MET A 120 -2.63 -6.28 2.82
CA MET A 120 -3.79 -6.88 2.17
C MET A 120 -4.21 -8.21 2.79
N ARG A 121 -5.47 -8.58 2.59
CA ARG A 121 -5.99 -9.89 3.00
C ARG A 121 -5.84 -10.87 1.85
N LEU A 122 -5.15 -11.99 2.10
CA LEU A 122 -5.14 -13.14 1.21
C LEU A 122 -6.14 -14.15 1.73
N SER A 123 -7.05 -14.58 0.87
CA SER A 123 -8.07 -15.56 1.20
C SER A 123 -8.02 -16.73 0.24
N GLU A 124 -8.43 -17.88 0.73
CA GLU A 124 -8.59 -19.06 -0.06
C GLU A 124 -10.00 -19.62 0.18
N ILE A 125 -10.63 -20.06 -0.90
CA ILE A 125 -11.86 -20.83 -0.86
C ILE A 125 -11.56 -22.14 -1.57
N ALA A 126 -11.45 -23.22 -0.79
CA ALA A 126 -11.40 -24.58 -1.30
C ALA A 126 -12.64 -24.83 -2.15
N LYS A 127 -12.42 -25.18 -3.42
CA LYS A 127 -13.51 -25.55 -4.33
C LYS A 127 -14.15 -26.83 -3.81
N THR A 128 -15.40 -26.73 -3.35
CA THR A 128 -16.27 -27.89 -3.19
C THR A 128 -16.70 -28.35 -4.58
N ASN A 129 -16.36 -29.61 -4.92
CA ASN A 129 -16.87 -30.29 -6.10
C ASN A 129 -18.35 -30.64 -5.94
#